data_AF-Q325P0-F1
#
_entry.id   AF-Q325P0-F1
#
_cell.length_a   1.000
_cell.length_b   1.000
_cell.length_c   1.000
_cell.angle_alpha   90.00
_cell.angle_beta   90.00
_cell.angle_gamma   90.00
#
_symmetry.space_group_name_H-M   'P 1'
#
loop_
_entity.id
_entity.type
_entity.pdbx_description
1 polymer ?
#
loop_
_entity_poly.entity_id
_entity_poly.type
_entity_poly.pdbx_seq_one_letter_code
_entity_poly.pdbx_strand_id
1 'polypeptide(L)'
;MVTLCQVFGVHRSSYRYWKNRPEKPDGRRAVLRSQVLSYMNRPGNPETKLPEKEVNRMTKNTRFSPEVRQRAIRMVLESQGEYDSQWAAICSIAPKIGCTPETLRVWVRQHERDTGGGDGGLTTAKRQRLKELERENRELRRSNDILRQASAYFAKAEFDRLWKK
;
A
#
# COMPACT_ATOMS: atom_id res chain seq x y z
N MET A 1 -3.08 -35.60 -2.52
CA MET A 1 -3.45 -34.28 -3.10
C MET A 1 -3.57 -33.14 -2.09
N VAL A 2 -3.32 -33.35 -0.79
CA VAL A 2 -3.34 -32.29 0.24
C VAL A 2 -1.98 -31.57 0.36
N THR A 3 -0.93 -32.13 -0.24
CA THR A 3 0.47 -31.70 -0.10
C THR A 3 0.84 -30.45 -0.89
N LEU A 4 0.35 -30.27 -2.12
CA LEU A 4 0.74 -29.09 -2.93
C LEU A 4 0.21 -27.76 -2.36
N CYS A 5 -1.02 -27.74 -1.83
CA CYS A 5 -1.62 -26.53 -1.27
C CYS A 5 -0.89 -26.06 0.01
N GLN A 6 -0.45 -27.00 0.86
CA GLN A 6 0.33 -26.70 2.07
C GLN A 6 1.77 -26.28 1.75
N VAL A 7 2.43 -26.92 0.78
CA VAL A 7 3.82 -26.61 0.39
C VAL A 7 3.92 -25.20 -0.22
N PHE A 8 2.95 -24.80 -1.05
CA PHE A 8 2.96 -23.48 -1.69
C PHE A 8 2.18 -22.41 -0.90
N GLY A 9 1.61 -22.74 0.25
CA GLY A 9 0.77 -21.81 1.04
C GLY A 9 -0.46 -21.30 0.27
N VAL A 10 -0.91 -22.04 -0.75
CA VAL A 10 -2.03 -21.65 -1.62
C VAL A 10 -3.31 -22.28 -1.09
N HIS A 11 -4.30 -21.44 -0.81
CA HIS A 11 -5.61 -21.90 -0.34
C HIS A 11 -6.25 -22.86 -1.35
N ARG A 12 -6.97 -23.87 -0.84
CA ARG A 12 -7.55 -24.96 -1.65
C ARG A 12 -8.48 -24.45 -2.77
N SER A 13 -9.17 -23.32 -2.55
CA SER A 13 -9.99 -22.66 -3.57
C SER A 13 -9.16 -22.02 -4.69
N SER A 14 -8.04 -21.38 -4.36
CA SER A 14 -7.12 -20.75 -5.33
C SER A 14 -6.44 -21.80 -6.20
N TYR A 15 -6.02 -22.93 -5.61
CA TYR A 15 -5.47 -24.05 -6.37
C TYR A 15 -6.50 -24.66 -7.32
N ARG A 16 -7.76 -24.82 -6.87
CA ARG A 16 -8.86 -25.32 -7.71
C ARG A 16 -9.19 -24.35 -8.85
N TYR A 17 -9.19 -23.04 -8.57
CA TYR A 17 -9.37 -22.00 -9.60
C TYR A 17 -8.24 -22.02 -10.63
N TRP A 18 -6.99 -22.14 -10.20
CA TRP A 18 -5.83 -22.20 -11.09
C TRP A 18 -5.83 -23.47 -11.95
N LYS A 19 -6.13 -24.63 -11.34
CA LYS A 19 -6.22 -25.92 -12.05
C LYS A 19 -7.35 -25.94 -13.09
N ASN A 20 -8.47 -25.29 -12.80
CA ASN A 20 -9.62 -25.21 -13.70
C ASN A 20 -9.59 -23.92 -14.56
N ARG A 21 -8.47 -23.21 -14.60
CA ARG A 21 -8.35 -21.99 -15.36
C ARG A 21 -8.43 -22.34 -16.85
N PRO A 22 -9.34 -21.72 -17.63
CA PRO A 22 -9.40 -21.96 -19.06
C PRO A 22 -8.07 -21.56 -19.70
N GLU A 23 -7.52 -22.49 -20.48
CA GLU A 23 -6.19 -22.39 -21.09
C GLU A 23 -6.15 -21.29 -22.16
N LYS A 24 -7.28 -21.05 -22.81
CA LYS A 24 -7.48 -19.93 -23.75
C LYS A 24 -8.32 -18.84 -23.09
N PRO A 25 -7.86 -17.58 -23.09
CA PRO A 25 -8.68 -16.47 -22.62
C PRO A 25 -9.91 -16.36 -23.52
N ASP A 26 -11.09 -16.21 -22.91
CA ASP A 26 -12.35 -15.97 -23.63
C ASP A 26 -12.17 -14.76 -24.55
N GLY A 27 -12.23 -14.98 -25.87
CA GLY A 27 -12.00 -13.96 -26.88
C GLY A 27 -12.94 -12.77 -26.73
N ARG A 28 -14.19 -13.00 -26.30
CA ARG A 28 -15.15 -11.92 -26.02
C ARG A 28 -14.67 -11.06 -24.86
N ARG A 29 -14.15 -11.69 -23.81
CA ARG A 29 -13.57 -11.00 -22.64
C ARG A 29 -12.27 -10.27 -22.97
N ALA A 30 -11.46 -10.78 -23.91
CA ALA A 30 -10.25 -10.13 -24.38
C ALA A 30 -10.58 -8.85 -25.17
N VAL A 31 -11.57 -8.93 -26.08
CA VAL A 31 -12.08 -7.77 -26.83
C VAL A 31 -12.67 -6.74 -25.89
N LEU A 32 -13.53 -7.16 -24.95
CA LEU A 32 -14.14 -6.27 -23.96
C LEU A 32 -13.06 -5.56 -23.10
N ARG A 33 -12.02 -6.29 -22.67
CA ARG A 33 -10.90 -5.69 -21.94
C ARG A 33 -10.13 -4.69 -22.77
N SER A 34 -9.86 -4.99 -24.05
CA SER A 34 -9.19 -4.06 -24.96
C SER A 34 -10.01 -2.79 -25.16
N GLN A 35 -11.33 -2.93 -25.32
CA GLN A 35 -12.25 -1.81 -25.49
C GLN A 35 -12.29 -0.94 -24.22
N VAL A 36 -12.40 -1.54 -23.03
CA VAL A 36 -12.33 -0.84 -21.74
C VAL A 36 -10.98 -0.12 -21.58
N LEU A 37 -9.86 -0.79 -21.89
CA LEU A 37 -8.52 -0.18 -21.85
C LEU A 37 -8.39 1.01 -22.81
N SER A 38 -8.97 0.92 -24.01
CA SER A 38 -8.95 2.02 -24.98
C SER A 38 -9.79 3.23 -24.52
N TYR A 39 -10.93 2.96 -23.87
CA TYR A 39 -11.79 4.00 -23.29
C TYR A 39 -11.11 4.68 -22.10
N MET A 40 -10.48 3.90 -21.23
CA MET A 40 -9.72 4.44 -20.10
C MET A 40 -8.52 5.26 -20.57
N ASN A 41 -7.79 4.83 -21.59
CA ASN A 41 -6.60 5.56 -22.07
C ASN A 41 -6.90 6.70 -23.07
N ARG A 42 -8.17 7.06 -23.27
CA ARG A 42 -8.56 8.14 -24.19
C ARG A 42 -8.10 9.50 -23.65
N PRO A 43 -7.40 10.33 -24.44
CA PRO A 43 -7.03 11.68 -24.02
C PRO A 43 -8.29 12.51 -23.76
N GLY A 44 -8.39 13.10 -22.57
CA GLY A 44 -9.54 13.91 -22.16
C GLY A 44 -10.66 13.14 -21.44
N ASN A 45 -10.49 11.85 -21.12
CA ASN A 45 -11.44 11.14 -20.27
C ASN A 45 -11.47 11.76 -18.84
N PRO A 46 -12.62 12.27 -18.36
CA PRO A 46 -12.73 12.85 -17.02
C PRO A 46 -12.54 11.81 -15.90
N GLU A 47 -12.78 10.52 -16.17
CA GLU A 47 -12.65 9.44 -15.18
C GLU A 47 -11.20 9.06 -14.89
N THR A 48 -10.23 9.35 -15.78
CA THR A 48 -8.81 9.08 -15.54
C THR A 48 -8.09 10.16 -14.73
N LYS A 49 -8.78 11.24 -14.39
CA LYS A 49 -8.26 12.30 -13.52
C LYS A 49 -9.00 12.34 -12.19
N LEU A 50 -9.21 11.20 -11.53
CA LEU A 50 -9.21 11.26 -10.06
C LEU A 50 -7.75 11.39 -9.64
N PRO A 51 -7.29 12.57 -9.15
CA PRO A 51 -5.91 12.73 -8.77
C PRO A 51 -5.57 11.65 -7.76
N GLU A 52 -4.39 11.02 -7.88
CA GLU A 52 -3.93 9.99 -6.94
C GLU A 52 -4.10 10.44 -5.47
N LYS A 53 -4.02 11.76 -5.24
CA LYS A 53 -4.30 12.41 -3.95
C LYS A 53 -5.71 12.12 -3.40
N GLU A 54 -6.72 11.99 -4.24
CA GLU A 54 -8.13 11.80 -3.91
C GLU A 54 -8.51 10.31 -3.78
N VAL A 55 -7.98 9.43 -4.64
CA VAL A 55 -8.05 7.96 -4.44
C VAL A 55 -7.32 7.54 -3.15
N ASN A 56 -6.18 8.16 -2.87
CA ASN A 56 -5.44 8.01 -1.62
C ASN A 56 -6.11 8.74 -0.44
N ARG A 57 -7.05 9.67 -0.67
CA ARG A 57 -7.88 10.31 0.38
C ARG A 57 -9.08 9.40 0.73
N MET A 58 -9.69 8.79 -0.28
CA MET A 58 -10.83 7.88 -0.17
C MET A 58 -10.46 6.57 0.53
N THR A 59 -9.23 6.08 0.35
CA THR A 59 -8.70 4.87 1.00
C THR A 59 -8.03 5.14 2.36
N LYS A 60 -7.77 6.41 2.71
CA LYS A 60 -7.27 6.85 4.02
C LYS A 60 -8.37 7.34 4.96
N ASN A 61 -9.62 6.92 4.73
CA ASN A 61 -10.65 7.03 5.76
C ASN A 61 -10.33 6.03 6.88
N THR A 62 -9.29 6.37 7.66
CA THR A 62 -8.91 5.67 8.86
C THR A 62 -10.09 5.85 9.78
N ARG A 63 -10.92 4.81 9.93
CA ARG A 63 -12.21 4.87 10.66
C ARG A 63 -12.11 5.40 12.09
N PHE A 64 -10.89 5.57 12.60
CA PHE A 64 -10.57 6.10 13.91
C PHE A 64 -9.56 7.24 13.78
N SER A 65 -9.92 8.39 14.37
CA SER A 65 -9.04 9.55 14.52
C SER A 65 -7.77 9.18 15.30
N PRO A 66 -6.61 9.78 15.01
CA PRO A 66 -5.37 9.50 15.75
C PRO A 66 -5.50 9.79 17.25
N GLU A 67 -6.31 10.78 17.65
CA GLU A 67 -6.58 11.15 19.04
C GLU A 67 -7.33 10.01 19.76
N VAL A 68 -8.33 9.40 19.10
CA VAL A 68 -9.09 8.27 19.64
C VAL A 68 -8.18 7.06 19.82
N ARG A 69 -7.29 6.80 18.85
CA ARG A 69 -6.29 5.74 18.94
C ARG A 69 -5.34 5.95 20.12
N GLN A 70 -4.79 7.16 20.28
CA GLN A 70 -3.88 7.48 21.38
C GLN A 70 -4.57 7.37 22.74
N ARG A 71 -5.81 7.85 22.85
CA ARG A 71 -6.62 7.71 24.07
C ARG A 71 -6.87 6.25 24.42
N ALA A 72 -7.22 5.43 23.44
CA ALA A 72 -7.45 4.00 23.64
C ALA A 72 -6.20 3.26 24.11
N ILE A 73 -5.04 3.54 23.50
CA ILE A 73 -3.76 2.96 23.93
C ILE A 73 -3.45 3.37 25.37
N ARG A 74 -3.59 4.67 25.69
CA ARG A 74 -3.31 5.18 27.04
C ARG A 74 -4.17 4.50 28.10
N MET A 75 -5.47 4.36 27.83
CA MET A 75 -6.39 3.67 28.73
C MET A 75 -5.97 2.21 28.96
N VAL A 76 -5.47 1.51 27.93
CA VAL A 76 -4.95 0.15 28.10
C VAL A 76 -3.70 0.13 28.97
N LEU A 77 -2.78 1.08 28.80
CA LEU A 77 -1.54 1.16 29.59
C LEU A 77 -1.83 1.53 31.06
N GLU A 78 -2.77 2.43 31.31
CA GLU A 78 -3.17 2.84 32.66
C GLU A 78 -3.88 1.70 33.40
N SER A 79 -4.75 0.96 32.71
CA SER A 79 -5.50 -0.15 33.30
C SER A 79 -4.71 -1.47 33.36
N GLN A 80 -3.48 -1.57 32.85
CA GLN A 80 -2.75 -2.84 32.78
C GLN A 80 -2.52 -3.50 34.15
N GLY A 81 -2.43 -2.72 35.23
CA GLY A 81 -2.25 -3.25 36.59
C GLY A 81 -3.54 -3.74 37.27
N GLU A 82 -4.71 -3.43 36.70
CA GLU A 82 -6.02 -3.78 37.26
C GLU A 82 -6.58 -5.11 36.72
N TYR A 83 -5.95 -5.68 35.68
CA TYR A 83 -6.40 -6.91 35.03
C TYR A 83 -5.28 -7.97 35.02
N ASP A 84 -5.66 -9.24 35.04
CA ASP A 84 -4.72 -10.39 35.05
C ASP A 84 -3.81 -10.46 33.81
N SER A 85 -4.20 -9.82 32.71
CA SER A 85 -3.41 -9.77 31.49
C SER A 85 -3.70 -8.54 30.63
N GLN A 86 -2.73 -8.15 29.82
CA GLN A 86 -2.89 -7.09 28.82
C GLN A 86 -4.07 -7.38 27.87
N TRP A 87 -4.29 -8.66 27.52
CA TRP A 87 -5.41 -9.06 26.66
C TRP A 87 -6.77 -8.85 27.35
N ALA A 88 -6.87 -9.12 28.65
CA ALA A 88 -8.09 -8.85 29.43
C ALA A 88 -8.41 -7.35 29.48
N ALA A 89 -7.40 -6.49 29.69
CA ALA A 89 -7.58 -5.04 29.62
C ALA A 89 -8.04 -4.58 28.22
N ILE A 90 -7.44 -5.13 27.15
CA ILE A 90 -7.82 -4.83 25.77
C ILE A 90 -9.28 -5.23 25.47
N CYS A 91 -9.69 -6.42 25.88
CA CYS A 91 -11.07 -6.90 25.69
C CYS A 91 -12.10 -6.03 26.42
N SER A 92 -11.77 -5.53 27.61
CA SER A 92 -12.64 -4.65 28.41
C SER A 92 -12.73 -3.22 27.85
N ILE A 93 -11.66 -2.73 27.22
CA ILE A 93 -11.57 -1.35 26.72
C ILE A 93 -12.08 -1.21 25.28
N ALA A 94 -11.87 -2.21 24.43
CA ALA A 94 -12.25 -2.13 23.02
C ALA A 94 -13.74 -1.79 22.76
N PRO A 95 -14.72 -2.36 23.50
CA PRO A 95 -16.12 -1.98 23.39
C PRO A 95 -16.38 -0.52 23.76
N LYS A 96 -15.65 0.04 24.74
CA LYS A 96 -15.80 1.44 25.18
C LYS A 96 -15.37 2.45 24.12
N ILE A 97 -14.46 2.04 23.24
CA ILE A 97 -13.94 2.85 22.12
C ILE A 97 -14.74 2.60 20.83
N GLY A 98 -15.52 1.52 20.77
CA GLY A 98 -16.23 1.10 19.56
C GLY A 98 -15.33 0.43 18.52
N CYS A 99 -14.23 -0.21 18.95
CA CYS A 99 -13.33 -0.96 18.08
C CYS A 99 -13.28 -2.45 18.45
N THR A 100 -12.74 -3.28 17.56
CA THR A 100 -12.51 -4.69 17.90
C THR A 100 -11.28 -4.84 18.80
N PRO A 101 -11.26 -5.82 19.72
CA PRO A 101 -10.09 -6.09 20.57
C PRO A 101 -8.80 -6.28 19.77
N GLU A 102 -8.89 -6.93 18.60
CA GLU A 102 -7.74 -7.15 17.72
C GLU A 102 -7.19 -5.83 17.13
N THR A 103 -8.07 -4.87 16.82
CA THR A 103 -7.65 -3.53 16.36
C THR A 103 -6.88 -2.80 17.45
N LEU A 104 -7.39 -2.82 18.68
CA LEU A 104 -6.75 -2.17 19.82
C LEU A 104 -5.40 -2.83 20.16
N ARG A 105 -5.31 -4.16 20.08
CA ARG A 105 -4.06 -4.91 20.25
C ARG A 105 -3.01 -4.53 19.22
N VAL A 106 -3.38 -4.35 17.95
CA VAL A 106 -2.46 -3.88 16.90
C VAL A 106 -1.92 -2.49 17.23
N TRP A 107 -2.76 -1.59 17.75
CA TRP A 107 -2.35 -0.25 18.14
C TRP A 107 -1.39 -0.25 19.33
N VAL A 108 -1.67 -1.05 20.36
CA VAL A 108 -0.80 -1.20 21.53
C VAL A 108 0.57 -1.76 21.13
N ARG A 109 0.61 -2.83 20.32
CA ARG A 109 1.88 -3.39 19.82
C ARG A 109 2.66 -2.41 18.94
N GLN A 110 1.97 -1.60 18.14
CA GLN A 110 2.65 -0.57 17.34
C GLN A 110 3.23 0.51 18.25
N HIS A 111 2.52 0.91 19.30
CA HIS A 111 3.00 1.86 20.30
C HIS A 111 4.21 1.31 21.07
N GLU A 112 4.19 0.06 21.52
CA GLU A 112 5.34 -0.59 22.17
C GLU A 112 6.59 -0.60 21.27
N ARG A 113 6.42 -0.86 19.97
CA ARG A 113 7.51 -0.77 18.99
C ARG A 113 8.03 0.66 18.81
N ASP A 114 7.13 1.64 18.79
CA ASP A 114 7.49 3.05 18.60
C ASP A 114 8.20 3.62 19.83
N THR A 115 7.86 3.16 21.03
CA THR A 115 8.49 3.53 22.31
C THR A 115 9.75 2.71 22.63
N GLY A 116 10.13 1.75 21.79
CA GLY A 116 11.40 1.04 21.88
C GLY A 116 11.38 -0.28 22.68
N GLY A 117 10.20 -0.79 23.02
CA GLY A 117 10.03 -2.05 23.77
C GLY A 117 9.79 -3.30 22.91
N GLY A 118 9.90 -3.22 21.57
CA GLY A 118 9.59 -4.33 20.65
C GLY A 118 10.78 -4.84 19.84
N ASP A 119 10.62 -6.06 19.31
CA ASP A 119 11.56 -7.00 18.65
C ASP A 119 12.29 -6.49 17.38
N GLY A 120 12.67 -5.21 17.31
CA GLY A 120 13.47 -4.68 16.19
C GLY A 120 12.67 -4.32 14.92
N GLY A 121 11.34 -4.25 14.98
CA GLY A 121 10.49 -3.80 13.87
C GLY A 121 10.71 -2.32 13.51
N LEU A 122 10.47 -1.94 12.24
CA LEU A 122 10.52 -0.55 11.80
C LEU A 122 9.47 0.30 12.52
N THR A 123 9.92 1.34 13.22
CA THR A 123 9.04 2.33 13.87
C THR A 123 8.18 3.05 12.85
N THR A 124 7.03 3.58 13.27
CA THR A 124 6.14 4.37 12.42
C THR A 124 6.88 5.54 11.77
N ALA A 125 7.78 6.19 12.51
CA ALA A 125 8.66 7.25 12.00
C ALA A 125 9.64 6.74 10.91
N LYS A 126 10.26 5.58 11.12
CA LYS A 126 11.15 4.96 10.11
C LYS A 126 10.38 4.60 8.84
N ARG A 127 9.16 4.08 8.96
CA ARG A 127 8.28 3.76 7.82
C ARG A 127 7.88 5.02 7.05
N GLN A 128 7.56 6.11 7.75
CA GLN A 128 7.22 7.38 7.12
C GLN A 128 8.44 7.97 6.37
N ARG A 129 9.62 7.93 6.98
CA ARG A 129 10.86 8.39 6.35
C ARG A 129 11.23 7.59 5.11
N LEU A 130 11.05 6.27 5.13
CA LEU A 130 11.24 5.43 3.94
C LEU A 130 10.34 5.85 2.80
N LYS A 131 9.07 6.13 3.09
CA LYS A 131 8.10 6.57 2.06
C LYS A 131 8.44 7.94 1.47
N GLU A 132 8.93 8.87 2.29
CA GLU A 132 9.44 10.17 1.85
C GLU A 132 10.62 9.98 0.90
N LEU A 133 11.62 9.19 1.32
CA LEU A 133 12.81 8.89 0.53
C LEU A 133 12.50 8.16 -0.78
N GLU A 134 11.55 7.23 -0.79
CA GLU A 134 11.09 6.56 -2.01
C GLU A 134 10.41 7.52 -2.99
N ARG A 135 9.72 8.54 -2.47
CA ARG A 135 9.12 9.58 -3.30
C ARG A 135 10.20 10.47 -3.91
N GLU A 136 11.13 10.96 -3.09
CA GLU A 136 12.25 11.76 -3.53
C GLU A 136 13.10 11.02 -4.57
N ASN A 137 13.41 9.74 -4.34
CA ASN A 137 14.16 8.92 -5.30
C ASN A 137 13.44 8.79 -6.65
N ARG A 138 12.10 8.66 -6.64
CA ARG A 138 11.30 8.63 -7.88
C ARG A 138 11.33 9.98 -8.61
N GLU A 139 11.24 11.08 -7.88
CA GLU A 139 11.30 12.43 -8.46
C GLU A 139 12.70 12.69 -9.06
N LEU A 140 13.76 12.34 -8.33
CA LEU A 140 15.15 12.43 -8.81
C LEU A 140 15.39 11.58 -10.06
N ARG A 141 14.88 10.34 -10.09
CA ARG A 141 14.99 9.47 -11.28
C ARG A 141 14.30 10.09 -12.49
N ARG A 142 13.09 10.64 -12.33
CA ARG A 142 12.38 11.34 -13.41
C ARG A 142 13.17 12.54 -13.93
N SER A 143 13.73 13.36 -13.04
CA SER A 143 14.57 14.49 -13.43
C SER A 143 15.81 14.03 -14.19
N ASN A 144 16.46 12.96 -13.74
CA ASN A 144 17.63 12.40 -14.43
C ASN A 144 17.27 11.88 -15.84
N ASP A 145 16.11 11.23 -15.98
CA ASP A 145 15.64 10.75 -17.28
C ASP A 145 15.36 11.90 -18.25
N ILE A 146 14.76 13.00 -17.79
CA ILE A 146 14.56 14.22 -18.59
C ILE A 146 15.90 14.79 -19.05
N LEU A 147 16.88 14.90 -18.13
CA LEU A 147 18.21 15.40 -18.47
C LEU A 147 18.91 14.50 -19.49
N ARG A 148 18.81 13.18 -19.35
CA ARG A 148 19.35 12.23 -20.33
C ARG A 148 18.70 12.37 -21.70
N GLN A 149 17.37 12.51 -21.73
CA GLN A 149 16.63 12.73 -22.98
C GLN A 149 17.03 14.05 -23.65
N ALA A 150 17.16 15.13 -22.87
CA ALA A 150 17.62 16.42 -23.37
C ALA A 150 19.04 16.33 -23.94
N SER A 151 19.97 15.70 -23.22
CA SER A 151 21.34 15.49 -23.70
C SER A 151 21.39 14.68 -25.00
N ALA A 152 20.58 13.62 -25.11
CA ALA A 152 20.48 12.82 -26.34
C ALA A 152 19.92 13.64 -27.51
N TYR A 153 18.90 14.45 -27.26
CA TYR A 153 18.32 15.36 -28.26
C TYR A 153 19.35 16.38 -28.76
N PHE A 154 20.09 17.04 -27.85
CA PHE A 154 21.12 18.01 -28.23
C PHE A 154 22.29 17.35 -28.98
N ALA A 155 22.76 16.18 -28.54
CA ALA A 155 23.80 15.44 -29.25
C ALA A 155 23.39 15.07 -30.68
N LYS A 156 22.12 14.68 -30.89
CA LYS A 156 21.58 14.39 -32.22
C LYS A 156 21.50 15.66 -33.08
N ALA A 157 21.02 16.77 -32.52
CA ALA A 157 20.92 18.04 -33.22
C ALA A 157 22.31 18.59 -33.65
N GLU A 158 23.33 18.44 -32.80
CA GLU A 158 24.71 18.80 -33.14
C GLU A 158 25.26 17.92 -34.26
N PHE A 159 25.04 16.60 -34.20
CA PHE A 159 25.44 15.68 -35.26
C PHE A 159 24.81 16.03 -36.61
N ASP A 160 23.51 16.35 -36.63
CA ASP A 160 22.79 16.71 -37.85
C ASP A 160 23.23 18.06 -38.45
N ARG A 161 23.79 18.98 -37.64
CA ARG A 161 24.39 20.24 -38.11
C ARG A 161 25.75 20.03 -38.77
N LEU A 162 26.56 19.12 -38.21
CA LEU A 162 27.91 18.83 -38.73
C LEU A 162 27.87 18.12 -40.09
N TRP A 163 26.84 17.30 -40.35
CA TRP A 163 26.67 16.58 -41.62
C TRP A 163 26.11 17.42 -42.78
N LYS A 164 25.65 18.65 -42.53
CA LYS A 164 25.14 19.59 -43.56
C LYS A 164 26.19 20.60 -44.03
N LYS A 165 27.42 20.50 -43.54
CA LYS A 165 28.60 21.23 -44.02
C LYS A 165 29.42 20.32 -44.93
#